data_AF-A0A973UX48-F1
#
_entry.id   AF-A0A973UX48-F1
#
_cell.length_a   1.000
_cell.length_b   1.000
_cell.length_c   1.000
_cell.angle_alpha   90.00
_cell.angle_beta   90.00
_cell.angle_gamma   90.00
#
_symmetry.space_group_name_H-M   'P 1'
#
loop_
_entity.id
_entity.type
_entity.pdbx_description
1 polymer ?
#
loop_
_entity_poly.entity_id
_entity_poly.type
_entity_poly.pdbx_seq_one_letter_code
_entity_poly.pdbx_strand_id
1 'polypeptide(L)'
;VAAHGNNYDAGRSSAITTIFVHVTQGSYAGTVSWFQNPSSYVSAHYVVRSSDGDITQMVREEDTAYHVRNANPYSLGIEHEGYVDNPAWFTDAMYRSSAGLTRYLADKWGLPRSRTAIKGHNEMPGNDHTDPGGHWDWNYYMSLVNAGGGSQLVAGSPTDFTGDGKDDIVTFNLGSLNDAYVATSTGSAFAGTTVKWSDFFGLTGETLLTGDFDGDGKDDIITFTGGSLGDVYVELSSGSSFGNGAKWHDWFVPGAEVPAVGDVNGDGKDDIISFTHDANGDVWVALSTGTSFAASTKWHDFFALTGEFPAAGDVNGDGKADIITFTRGPDTLADVWVALSTGSSFAASTKWHDLFAVGSELPRVGDVNGDGKADIVTFTCNATADVYVALSNGTAFTGTGAKWNDYFCLSGEFPYLGDYNGDGKDDIITFTKGTTNDVYVGLSSGAGFGGGVKWHEYFGLNGEITL
;
A
#
# COMPACT_ATOMS: atom_id res chain seq x y z
N VAL A 1 -10.35 -21.56 -10.48
CA VAL A 1 -11.29 -22.70 -10.65
C VAL A 1 -11.33 -23.03 -12.14
N ALA A 2 -11.18 -24.27 -12.60
CA ALA A 2 -11.04 -24.51 -14.05
C ALA A 2 -12.39 -24.55 -14.80
N ALA A 3 -12.43 -23.95 -16.01
CA ALA A 3 -13.47 -24.19 -17.00
C ALA A 3 -13.43 -25.65 -17.51
N HIS A 4 -14.53 -26.14 -18.07
CA HIS A 4 -14.55 -27.48 -18.66
C HIS A 4 -13.68 -27.54 -19.93
N GLY A 5 -12.94 -28.63 -20.13
CA GLY A 5 -12.07 -28.84 -21.31
C GLY A 5 -12.77 -28.89 -22.68
N ASN A 6 -14.10 -28.71 -22.73
CA ASN A 6 -14.86 -28.58 -23.99
C ASN A 6 -15.02 -27.12 -24.40
N ASN A 7 -14.68 -26.19 -23.51
CA ASN A 7 -15.00 -24.77 -23.64
C ASN A 7 -13.75 -23.92 -23.96
N TYR A 8 -12.61 -24.55 -24.23
CA TYR A 8 -11.37 -23.90 -24.63
C TYR A 8 -10.50 -24.90 -25.40
N ASP A 9 -9.54 -24.41 -26.19
CA ASP A 9 -8.50 -25.25 -26.80
C ASP A 9 -7.20 -25.15 -26.00
N ALA A 10 -6.53 -26.29 -25.82
CA ALA A 10 -5.20 -26.32 -25.21
C ALA A 10 -4.16 -25.67 -26.14
N GLY A 11 -3.38 -24.74 -25.60
CA GLY A 11 -2.43 -23.94 -26.36
C GLY A 11 -3.08 -22.80 -27.16
N ARG A 12 -2.21 -22.04 -27.83
CA ARG A 12 -2.59 -20.88 -28.66
C ARG A 12 -1.95 -20.94 -30.04
N SER A 13 -2.71 -20.58 -31.06
CA SER A 13 -2.23 -20.49 -32.45
C SER A 13 -1.73 -19.09 -32.83
N SER A 14 -1.76 -18.12 -31.93
CA SER A 14 -1.29 -16.74 -32.16
C SER A 14 -0.77 -16.09 -30.89
N ALA A 15 0.10 -15.09 -31.04
CA ALA A 15 0.60 -14.29 -29.93
C ALA A 15 -0.54 -13.47 -29.31
N ILE A 16 -0.48 -13.25 -28.00
CA ILE A 16 -1.42 -12.38 -27.29
C ILE A 16 -1.13 -10.94 -27.71
N THR A 17 -2.16 -10.24 -28.17
CA THR A 17 -2.06 -8.84 -28.64
C THR A 17 -3.21 -7.97 -28.14
N THR A 18 -4.21 -8.54 -27.46
CA THR A 18 -5.42 -7.80 -27.05
C THR A 18 -6.01 -8.39 -25.76
N ILE A 19 -6.54 -7.53 -24.91
CA ILE A 19 -7.36 -7.90 -23.74
C ILE A 19 -8.77 -7.38 -24.02
N PHE A 20 -9.78 -8.25 -23.90
CA PHE A 20 -11.18 -7.90 -24.00
C PHE A 20 -11.85 -7.84 -22.63
N VAL A 21 -12.52 -6.71 -22.38
CA VAL A 21 -13.39 -6.48 -21.23
C VAL A 21 -14.81 -6.83 -21.64
N HIS A 22 -15.41 -7.74 -20.89
CA HIS A 22 -16.76 -8.26 -21.10
C HIS A 22 -17.65 -7.98 -19.89
N VAL A 23 -18.96 -7.93 -20.10
CA VAL A 23 -19.96 -7.97 -19.02
C VAL A 23 -20.85 -9.18 -19.24
N THR A 24 -20.94 -10.01 -18.21
CA THR A 24 -21.49 -11.37 -18.28
C THR A 24 -23.00 -11.44 -18.54
N GLN A 25 -23.76 -10.38 -18.25
CA GLN A 25 -25.22 -10.39 -18.18
C GLN A 25 -25.75 -11.40 -17.15
N GLY A 26 -25.03 -11.54 -16.03
CA GLY A 26 -25.30 -12.55 -15.02
C GLY A 26 -24.51 -12.35 -13.73
N SER A 27 -24.66 -13.31 -12.82
CA SER A 27 -23.94 -13.33 -11.54
C SER A 27 -22.59 -14.02 -11.68
N TYR A 28 -21.66 -13.70 -10.78
CA TYR A 28 -20.31 -14.27 -10.71
C TYR A 28 -20.36 -15.80 -10.63
N ALA A 29 -21.12 -16.33 -9.66
CA ALA A 29 -21.30 -17.77 -9.48
C ALA A 29 -21.98 -18.43 -10.70
N GLY A 30 -22.92 -17.72 -11.35
CA GLY A 30 -23.57 -18.17 -12.57
C GLY A 30 -22.59 -18.32 -13.73
N THR A 31 -21.75 -17.31 -13.94
CA THR A 31 -20.71 -17.32 -14.99
C THR A 31 -19.69 -18.42 -14.77
N VAL A 32 -19.17 -18.55 -13.54
CA VAL A 32 -18.23 -19.63 -13.19
C VAL A 32 -18.86 -21.01 -13.46
N SER A 33 -20.10 -21.22 -13.02
CA SER A 33 -20.83 -22.46 -13.27
C SER A 33 -21.08 -22.71 -14.77
N TRP A 34 -21.33 -21.66 -15.56
CA TRP A 34 -21.60 -21.78 -17.00
C TRP A 34 -20.35 -22.20 -17.78
N PHE A 35 -19.18 -21.69 -17.41
CA PHE A 35 -17.90 -22.09 -18.01
C PHE A 35 -17.47 -23.51 -17.60
N GLN A 36 -18.01 -24.05 -16.50
CA GLN A 36 -17.84 -25.45 -16.11
C GLN A 36 -18.82 -26.41 -16.80
N ASN A 37 -19.85 -25.89 -17.49
CA ASN A 37 -20.81 -26.71 -18.21
C ASN A 37 -20.20 -27.22 -19.53
N PRO A 38 -20.06 -28.54 -19.74
CA PRO A 38 -19.46 -29.11 -20.96
C PRO A 38 -20.23 -28.84 -22.25
N SER A 39 -21.47 -28.35 -22.15
CA SER A 39 -22.36 -28.05 -23.28
C SER A 39 -22.45 -26.56 -23.61
N SER A 40 -21.73 -25.69 -22.87
CA SER A 40 -21.82 -24.24 -23.09
C SER A 40 -20.98 -23.78 -24.29
N TYR A 41 -19.84 -24.43 -24.54
CA TYR A 41 -18.89 -24.10 -25.60
C TYR A 41 -18.45 -22.62 -25.56
N VAL A 42 -18.41 -22.04 -24.36
CA VAL A 42 -17.96 -20.65 -24.10
C VAL A 42 -17.14 -20.60 -22.82
N SER A 43 -16.14 -19.72 -22.78
CA SER A 43 -15.31 -19.46 -21.61
C SER A 43 -14.55 -18.14 -21.76
N ALA A 44 -14.08 -17.60 -20.65
CA ALA A 44 -13.09 -16.52 -20.61
C ALA A 44 -11.89 -16.93 -19.73
N HIS A 45 -10.85 -16.11 -19.73
CA HIS A 45 -9.66 -16.38 -18.93
C HIS A 45 -9.90 -16.04 -17.45
N TYR A 46 -10.62 -14.94 -17.18
CA TYR A 46 -10.90 -14.47 -15.83
C TYR A 46 -12.37 -14.04 -15.68
N VAL A 47 -12.89 -14.16 -14.46
CA VAL A 47 -14.19 -13.60 -14.05
C VAL A 47 -13.97 -12.73 -12.81
N VAL A 48 -14.55 -11.52 -12.80
CA VAL A 48 -14.42 -10.51 -11.73
C VAL A 48 -15.78 -10.29 -11.06
N ARG A 49 -15.82 -10.39 -9.74
CA ARG A 49 -17.03 -10.19 -8.93
C ARG A 49 -17.30 -8.71 -8.70
N SER A 50 -18.57 -8.31 -8.74
CA SER A 50 -18.98 -6.92 -8.57
C SER A 50 -18.85 -6.44 -7.12
N SER A 51 -19.20 -7.28 -6.15
CA SER A 51 -19.30 -6.83 -4.76
C SER A 51 -17.96 -6.45 -4.12
N ASP A 52 -16.88 -7.11 -4.50
CA ASP A 52 -15.58 -7.06 -3.82
C ASP A 52 -14.38 -7.18 -4.78
N GLY A 53 -14.62 -7.28 -6.09
CA GLY A 53 -13.54 -7.38 -7.07
C GLY A 53 -12.87 -8.75 -7.17
N ASP A 54 -13.33 -9.78 -6.44
CA ASP A 54 -12.71 -11.11 -6.43
C ASP A 54 -12.56 -11.70 -7.84
N ILE A 55 -11.36 -12.18 -8.16
CA ILE A 55 -10.98 -12.65 -9.49
C ILE A 55 -10.77 -14.17 -9.49
N THR A 56 -11.58 -14.87 -10.27
CA THR A 56 -11.34 -16.29 -10.57
C THR A 56 -10.71 -16.45 -11.95
N GLN A 57 -9.51 -17.04 -12.01
CA GLN A 57 -8.97 -17.58 -13.26
C GLN A 57 -9.68 -18.89 -13.64
N MET A 58 -10.20 -18.91 -14.87
CA MET A 58 -11.01 -20.01 -15.45
C MET A 58 -10.26 -20.81 -16.51
N VAL A 59 -9.52 -20.13 -17.38
CA VAL A 59 -8.68 -20.72 -18.43
C VAL A 59 -7.28 -20.13 -18.30
N ARG A 60 -6.25 -20.97 -18.48
CA ARG A 60 -4.86 -20.51 -18.42
C ARG A 60 -4.58 -19.58 -19.58
N GLU A 61 -3.71 -18.59 -19.37
CA GLU A 61 -3.36 -17.61 -20.41
C GLU A 61 -2.67 -18.25 -21.62
N GLU A 62 -2.00 -19.41 -21.45
CA GLU A 62 -1.40 -20.18 -22.54
C GLU A 62 -2.41 -20.94 -23.42
N ASP A 63 -3.65 -21.09 -22.97
CA ASP A 63 -4.75 -21.77 -23.67
C ASP A 63 -5.67 -20.76 -24.38
N THR A 64 -6.51 -21.23 -25.30
CA THR A 64 -7.42 -20.38 -26.08
C THR A 64 -8.85 -20.48 -25.54
N ALA A 65 -9.27 -19.51 -24.73
CA ALA A 65 -10.65 -19.40 -24.25
C ALA A 65 -11.63 -19.00 -25.37
N TYR A 66 -12.93 -19.33 -25.19
CA TYR A 66 -13.98 -19.11 -26.19
C TYR A 66 -14.89 -17.94 -25.82
N HIS A 67 -14.40 -16.70 -25.97
CA HIS A 67 -15.10 -15.48 -25.51
C HIS A 67 -15.40 -14.45 -26.60
N VAL A 68 -14.66 -14.43 -27.71
CA VAL A 68 -14.69 -13.34 -28.71
C VAL A 68 -14.47 -13.84 -30.14
N ARG A 69 -15.03 -15.02 -30.46
CA ARG A 69 -15.07 -15.59 -31.82
C ARG A 69 -13.69 -15.63 -32.49
N ASN A 70 -13.52 -14.94 -33.62
CA ASN A 70 -12.28 -14.94 -34.41
C ASN A 70 -11.09 -14.29 -33.69
N ALA A 71 -11.33 -13.55 -32.59
CA ALA A 71 -10.27 -12.96 -31.80
C ALA A 71 -9.75 -13.87 -30.68
N ASN A 72 -10.39 -15.03 -30.43
CA ASN A 72 -9.95 -15.99 -29.41
C ASN A 72 -8.44 -16.31 -29.49
N PRO A 73 -7.84 -16.59 -30.67
CA PRO A 73 -6.45 -17.03 -30.73
C PRO A 73 -5.42 -16.00 -30.28
N TYR A 74 -5.74 -14.70 -30.32
CA TYR A 74 -4.80 -13.61 -30.04
C TYR A 74 -5.22 -12.72 -28.87
N SER A 75 -6.26 -13.09 -28.13
CA SER A 75 -6.76 -12.27 -27.03
C SER A 75 -6.98 -13.00 -25.71
N LEU A 76 -6.91 -12.23 -24.62
CA LEU A 76 -7.34 -12.63 -23.28
C LEU A 76 -8.70 -11.99 -23.00
N GLY A 77 -9.52 -12.67 -22.19
CA GLY A 77 -10.91 -12.26 -21.91
C GLY A 77 -11.16 -12.16 -20.41
N ILE A 78 -11.72 -11.04 -19.98
CA ILE A 78 -12.08 -10.76 -18.60
C ILE A 78 -13.58 -10.47 -18.53
N GLU A 79 -14.30 -11.32 -17.80
CA GLU A 79 -15.74 -11.28 -17.63
C GLU A 79 -16.13 -10.59 -16.34
N HIS A 80 -16.95 -9.55 -16.42
CA HIS A 80 -17.40 -8.79 -15.26
C HIS A 80 -18.83 -9.20 -14.88
N GLU A 81 -19.03 -9.58 -13.63
CA GLU A 81 -20.37 -9.79 -13.08
C GLU A 81 -21.24 -8.55 -13.28
N GLY A 82 -22.48 -8.76 -13.73
CA GLY A 82 -23.49 -7.71 -13.77
C GLY A 82 -24.19 -7.58 -15.11
N TYR A 83 -24.88 -6.45 -15.27
CA TYR A 83 -25.79 -6.17 -16.39
C TYR A 83 -25.47 -4.79 -16.98
N VAL A 84 -25.32 -4.74 -18.31
CA VAL A 84 -24.84 -3.55 -19.04
C VAL A 84 -25.75 -2.32 -18.92
N ASP A 85 -27.02 -2.53 -18.56
CA ASP A 85 -28.06 -1.52 -18.41
C ASP A 85 -28.22 -1.03 -16.96
N ASN A 86 -27.42 -1.56 -16.03
CA ASN A 86 -27.48 -1.18 -14.62
C ASN A 86 -26.08 -0.79 -14.10
N PRO A 87 -25.78 0.52 -13.97
CA PRO A 87 -24.46 1.00 -13.55
C PRO A 87 -24.09 0.61 -12.11
N ALA A 88 -25.04 0.17 -11.27
CA ALA A 88 -24.74 -0.24 -9.89
C ALA A 88 -23.85 -1.49 -9.80
N TRP A 89 -23.73 -2.25 -10.89
CA TRP A 89 -22.82 -3.40 -10.97
C TRP A 89 -21.37 -3.02 -11.25
N PHE A 90 -21.12 -1.80 -11.74
CA PHE A 90 -19.78 -1.31 -12.02
C PHE A 90 -19.22 -0.60 -10.79
N THR A 91 -18.98 -1.39 -9.77
CA THR A 91 -18.44 -0.93 -8.49
C THR A 91 -16.97 -0.55 -8.62
N ASP A 92 -16.50 0.25 -7.67
CA ASP A 92 -15.11 0.62 -7.60
C ASP A 92 -14.17 -0.58 -7.40
N ALA A 93 -14.53 -1.49 -6.49
CA ALA A 93 -13.80 -2.72 -6.22
C ALA A 93 -13.60 -3.57 -7.49
N MET A 94 -14.64 -3.68 -8.34
CA MET A 94 -14.54 -4.34 -9.64
C MET A 94 -13.58 -3.61 -10.58
N TYR A 95 -13.72 -2.29 -10.73
CA TYR A 95 -12.86 -1.49 -11.61
C TYR A 95 -11.39 -1.59 -11.20
N ARG A 96 -11.08 -1.45 -9.91
CA ARG A 96 -9.72 -1.57 -9.36
C ARG A 96 -9.12 -2.94 -9.63
N SER A 97 -9.83 -4.00 -9.25
CA SER A 97 -9.33 -5.37 -9.40
C SER A 97 -9.10 -5.72 -10.87
N SER A 98 -10.07 -5.38 -11.73
CA SER A 98 -9.95 -5.61 -13.16
C SER A 98 -8.86 -4.77 -13.83
N ALA A 99 -8.69 -3.51 -13.41
CA ALA A 99 -7.63 -2.65 -13.91
C ALA A 99 -6.25 -3.14 -13.49
N GLY A 100 -6.09 -3.59 -12.24
CA GLY A 100 -4.90 -4.25 -11.73
C GLY A 100 -4.56 -5.51 -12.54
N LEU A 101 -5.54 -6.39 -12.75
CA LEU A 101 -5.39 -7.58 -13.60
C LEU A 101 -5.02 -7.20 -15.05
N THR A 102 -5.68 -6.19 -15.63
CA THR A 102 -5.41 -5.77 -17.01
C THR A 102 -4.02 -5.17 -17.17
N ARG A 103 -3.57 -4.38 -16.21
CA ARG A 103 -2.20 -3.84 -16.17
C ARG A 103 -1.18 -4.97 -16.16
N TYR A 104 -1.39 -5.98 -15.32
CA TYR A 104 -0.54 -7.16 -15.28
C TYR A 104 -0.48 -7.91 -16.60
N LEU A 105 -1.64 -8.24 -17.16
CA LEU A 105 -1.70 -8.96 -18.42
C LEU A 105 -1.03 -8.16 -19.54
N ALA A 106 -1.16 -6.82 -19.51
CA ALA A 106 -0.47 -5.95 -20.45
C ALA A 106 1.06 -6.02 -20.27
N ASP A 107 1.56 -5.95 -19.04
CA ASP A 107 3.01 -6.01 -18.78
C ASP A 107 3.61 -7.37 -19.13
N LYS A 108 2.97 -8.44 -18.67
CA LYS A 108 3.41 -9.83 -18.89
C LYS A 108 3.52 -10.17 -20.37
N TRP A 109 2.59 -9.68 -21.17
CA TRP A 109 2.51 -9.98 -22.61
C TRP A 109 3.02 -8.84 -23.50
N GLY A 110 3.59 -7.78 -22.92
CA GLY A 110 4.18 -6.66 -23.67
C GLY A 110 3.17 -5.84 -24.48
N LEU A 111 1.93 -5.70 -23.98
CA LEU A 111 0.86 -4.96 -24.63
C LEU A 111 0.90 -3.46 -24.24
N PRO A 112 0.58 -2.54 -25.15
CA PRO A 112 0.34 -1.15 -24.80
C PRO A 112 -0.81 -1.03 -23.79
N ARG A 113 -0.61 -0.30 -22.68
CA ARG A 113 -1.66 0.03 -21.68
C ARG A 113 -2.63 1.11 -22.18
N SER A 114 -3.18 0.91 -23.37
CA SER A 114 -4.07 1.86 -24.05
C SER A 114 -5.22 1.16 -24.74
N ARG A 115 -6.20 1.95 -25.20
CA ARG A 115 -7.36 1.48 -25.97
C ARG A 115 -7.01 0.81 -27.31
N THR A 116 -5.73 0.82 -27.71
CA THR A 116 -5.26 0.06 -28.89
C THR A 116 -5.20 -1.44 -28.63
N ALA A 117 -4.88 -1.86 -27.40
CA ALA A 117 -4.77 -3.27 -27.01
C ALA A 117 -5.78 -3.69 -25.93
N ILE A 118 -6.39 -2.75 -25.20
CA ILE A 118 -7.45 -3.03 -24.22
C ILE A 118 -8.76 -2.57 -24.84
N LYS A 119 -9.69 -3.49 -25.07
CA LYS A 119 -10.93 -3.25 -25.83
C LYS A 119 -12.15 -3.80 -25.11
N GLY A 120 -13.30 -3.20 -25.32
CA GLY A 120 -14.59 -3.79 -24.99
C GLY A 120 -14.97 -4.83 -26.03
N HIS A 121 -15.78 -5.81 -25.64
CA HIS A 121 -16.28 -6.81 -26.58
C HIS A 121 -16.97 -6.16 -27.79
N ASN A 122 -17.80 -5.13 -27.55
CA ASN A 122 -18.49 -4.31 -28.56
C ASN A 122 -17.57 -3.62 -29.59
N GLU A 123 -16.27 -3.51 -29.32
CA GLU A 123 -15.29 -2.91 -30.24
C GLU A 123 -14.61 -3.94 -31.15
N MET A 124 -14.93 -5.23 -31.00
CA MET A 124 -14.46 -6.26 -31.92
C MET A 124 -15.09 -6.05 -33.32
N PRO A 125 -14.28 -6.04 -34.40
CA PRO A 125 -14.81 -5.91 -35.75
C PRO A 125 -15.82 -7.01 -36.10
N GLY A 126 -17.02 -6.62 -36.52
CA GLY A 126 -18.09 -7.54 -36.93
C GLY A 126 -18.87 -8.17 -35.76
N ASN A 127 -18.76 -7.60 -34.56
CA ASN A 127 -19.50 -8.08 -33.39
C ASN A 127 -20.97 -7.63 -33.39
N ASP A 128 -21.83 -8.46 -32.79
CA ASP A 128 -23.25 -8.22 -32.52
C ASP A 128 -23.55 -7.97 -31.02
N HIS A 129 -22.52 -8.03 -30.15
CA HIS A 129 -22.67 -7.75 -28.73
C HIS A 129 -22.49 -6.27 -28.36
N THR A 130 -23.10 -5.88 -27.24
CA THR A 130 -23.10 -4.51 -26.72
C THR A 130 -22.25 -4.33 -25.46
N ASP A 131 -21.72 -5.40 -24.87
CA ASP A 131 -20.91 -5.33 -23.65
C ASP A 131 -19.50 -4.74 -23.90
N PRO A 132 -18.89 -4.04 -22.93
CA PRO A 132 -19.31 -3.83 -21.54
C PRO A 132 -20.44 -2.79 -21.34
N GLY A 133 -20.98 -2.21 -22.41
CA GLY A 133 -22.13 -1.31 -22.37
C GLY A 133 -21.76 0.16 -22.22
N GLY A 134 -22.76 1.03 -22.37
CA GLY A 134 -22.57 2.49 -22.31
C GLY A 134 -22.31 3.04 -20.91
N HIS A 135 -22.50 2.22 -19.87
CA HIS A 135 -22.27 2.58 -18.47
C HIS A 135 -20.87 2.19 -17.97
N TRP A 136 -20.08 1.47 -18.77
CA TRP A 136 -18.68 1.21 -18.46
C TRP A 136 -17.85 2.48 -18.65
N ASP A 137 -17.28 3.00 -17.57
CA ASP A 137 -16.46 4.20 -17.58
C ASP A 137 -15.04 3.86 -18.02
N TRP A 138 -14.81 3.96 -19.33
CA TRP A 138 -13.50 3.74 -19.91
C TRP A 138 -12.45 4.74 -19.46
N ASN A 139 -12.83 5.98 -19.12
CA ASN A 139 -11.85 6.97 -18.67
C ASN A 139 -11.35 6.60 -17.27
N TYR A 140 -12.26 6.27 -16.37
CA TYR A 140 -11.93 5.83 -15.02
C TYR A 140 -11.11 4.53 -15.05
N TYR A 141 -11.60 3.53 -15.78
CA TYR A 141 -10.90 2.25 -15.91
C TYR A 141 -9.48 2.41 -16.47
N MET A 142 -9.32 3.21 -17.53
CA MET A 142 -8.00 3.43 -18.12
C MET A 142 -7.09 4.30 -17.25
N SER A 143 -7.63 5.18 -16.39
CA SER A 143 -6.79 5.88 -15.40
C SER A 143 -6.22 4.90 -14.37
N LEU A 144 -7.02 3.94 -13.91
CA LEU A 144 -6.55 2.90 -12.98
C LEU A 144 -5.51 1.98 -13.64
N VAL A 145 -5.72 1.57 -14.90
CA VAL A 145 -4.75 0.74 -15.65
C VAL A 145 -3.40 1.47 -15.83
N ASN A 146 -3.44 2.80 -15.98
CA ASN A 146 -2.25 3.62 -16.22
C ASN A 146 -1.63 4.23 -14.95
N ALA A 147 -2.25 4.06 -13.77
CA ALA A 147 -1.65 4.51 -12.52
C ALA A 147 -0.23 3.90 -12.34
N GLY A 148 0.74 4.76 -12.01
CA GLY A 148 2.15 4.40 -11.76
C GLY A 148 3.15 5.55 -11.95
N GLY A 149 3.84 5.97 -10.89
CA GLY A 149 4.93 6.96 -10.96
C GLY A 149 5.37 7.69 -9.67
N GLY A 150 4.93 7.30 -8.47
CA GLY A 150 5.31 7.96 -7.21
C GLY A 150 6.45 7.24 -6.48
N SER A 151 7.51 7.97 -6.11
CA SER A 151 8.53 7.49 -5.17
C SER A 151 7.97 7.53 -3.76
N GLN A 152 8.09 6.42 -3.04
CA GLN A 152 7.74 6.30 -1.64
C GLN A 152 8.63 7.16 -0.74
N LEU A 153 8.08 8.27 -0.27
CA LEU A 153 8.34 8.70 1.10
C LEU A 153 7.21 8.09 1.92
N VAL A 154 7.50 6.96 2.58
CA VAL A 154 6.58 6.33 3.52
C VAL A 154 7.16 6.58 4.91
N ALA A 155 6.43 7.35 5.71
CA ALA A 155 6.55 7.32 7.16
C ALA A 155 5.57 6.23 7.63
N GLY A 156 6.07 5.03 7.93
CA GLY A 156 5.27 3.92 8.45
C GLY A 156 5.09 4.02 9.97
N SER A 157 3.93 3.56 10.44
CA SER A 157 3.62 3.22 11.84
C SER A 157 4.17 1.82 12.17
N PRO A 158 4.26 1.43 13.46
CA PRO A 158 4.14 0.02 13.89
C PRO A 158 3.05 -0.76 13.11
N THR A 159 3.15 -2.09 13.09
CA THR A 159 2.32 -2.95 12.22
C THR A 159 1.86 -4.22 12.93
N ASP A 160 1.00 -4.13 13.94
CA ASP A 160 0.42 -5.30 14.61
C ASP A 160 -0.91 -5.72 13.97
N PHE A 161 -0.84 -6.43 12.84
CA PHE A 161 -2.05 -6.90 12.15
C PHE A 161 -2.82 -7.92 12.99
N THR A 162 -2.19 -8.57 13.97
CA THR A 162 -2.79 -9.63 14.79
C THR A 162 -3.40 -9.15 16.11
N GLY A 163 -2.99 -7.98 16.59
CA GLY A 163 -3.37 -7.43 17.89
C GLY A 163 -2.73 -8.21 19.05
N ASP A 164 -1.58 -8.83 18.81
CA ASP A 164 -0.89 -9.67 19.79
C ASP A 164 0.24 -8.94 20.55
N GLY A 165 0.40 -7.64 20.26
CA GLY A 165 1.39 -6.74 20.82
C GLY A 165 2.78 -6.90 20.20
N LYS A 166 2.90 -7.53 19.03
CA LYS A 166 4.14 -7.62 18.28
C LYS A 166 3.91 -7.15 16.86
N ASP A 167 4.80 -6.29 16.41
CA ASP A 167 4.74 -5.83 15.03
C ASP A 167 5.06 -6.98 14.07
N ASP A 168 4.26 -7.07 13.02
CA ASP A 168 4.36 -7.97 11.89
C ASP A 168 5.12 -7.27 10.74
N ILE A 169 5.11 -7.87 9.55
CA ILE A 169 5.58 -7.21 8.32
C ILE A 169 4.63 -7.51 7.17
N VAL A 170 4.52 -6.56 6.24
CA VAL A 170 3.72 -6.72 5.01
C VAL A 170 4.54 -6.37 3.78
N THR A 171 4.36 -7.14 2.71
CA THR A 171 4.82 -6.79 1.37
C THR A 171 3.65 -6.67 0.42
N PHE A 172 3.63 -5.61 -0.37
CA PHE A 172 2.67 -5.36 -1.42
C PHE A 172 3.35 -5.59 -2.76
N ASN A 173 2.86 -6.59 -3.49
CA ASN A 173 3.39 -6.89 -4.81
C ASN A 173 2.86 -5.88 -5.83
N LEU A 174 3.56 -4.75 -6.00
CA LEU A 174 3.22 -3.71 -6.99
C LEU A 174 3.30 -4.17 -8.47
N GLY A 175 3.52 -5.47 -8.72
CA GLY A 175 3.48 -6.05 -10.03
C GLY A 175 2.07 -6.52 -10.41
N SER A 176 1.99 -7.83 -10.55
CA SER A 176 1.02 -8.57 -11.37
C SER A 176 -0.39 -8.66 -10.78
N LEU A 177 -0.50 -8.67 -9.47
CA LEU A 177 -1.78 -8.91 -8.81
C LEU A 177 -2.10 -7.81 -7.80
N ASN A 178 -1.12 -6.97 -7.42
CA ASN A 178 -1.27 -5.97 -6.34
C ASN A 178 -1.78 -6.66 -5.06
N ASP A 179 -1.10 -7.75 -4.69
CA ASP A 179 -1.46 -8.57 -3.53
C ASP A 179 -0.72 -8.06 -2.28
N ALA A 180 -1.35 -8.22 -1.12
CA ALA A 180 -0.70 -8.03 0.17
C ALA A 180 -0.35 -9.38 0.79
N TYR A 181 0.92 -9.56 1.16
CA TYR A 181 1.42 -10.73 1.87
C TYR A 181 1.94 -10.33 3.25
N VAL A 182 1.43 -10.97 4.29
CA VAL A 182 1.81 -10.71 5.68
C VAL A 182 2.67 -11.87 6.19
N ALA A 183 3.70 -11.54 6.98
CA ALA A 183 4.40 -12.50 7.82
C ALA A 183 4.32 -12.02 9.28
N THR A 184 3.75 -12.86 10.14
CA THR A 184 3.44 -12.45 11.51
C THR A 184 4.61 -12.68 12.45
N SER A 185 4.81 -11.80 13.43
CA SER A 185 5.92 -11.95 14.37
C SER A 185 5.64 -13.00 15.44
N THR A 186 6.67 -13.80 15.72
CA THR A 186 6.69 -14.73 16.86
C THR A 186 7.45 -14.17 18.07
N GLY A 187 7.96 -12.95 17.95
CA GLY A 187 8.86 -12.31 18.90
C GLY A 187 10.34 -12.73 18.79
N SER A 188 10.66 -13.60 17.82
CA SER A 188 12.04 -14.03 17.56
C SER A 188 12.34 -14.38 16.09
N ALA A 189 11.31 -14.33 15.24
CA ALA A 189 11.32 -14.57 13.80
C ALA A 189 9.93 -14.18 13.26
N PHE A 190 9.83 -13.96 11.95
CA PHE A 190 8.53 -13.86 11.29
C PHE A 190 8.07 -15.23 10.79
N ALA A 191 6.85 -15.61 11.12
CA ALA A 191 6.26 -16.88 10.75
C ALA A 191 5.58 -16.81 9.37
N GLY A 192 5.58 -17.97 8.70
CA GLY A 192 4.84 -18.18 7.47
C GLY A 192 5.66 -17.95 6.20
N THR A 193 5.49 -18.85 5.23
CA THR A 193 5.66 -18.49 3.82
C THR A 193 4.60 -17.43 3.53
N THR A 194 5.00 -16.21 3.15
CA THR A 194 4.16 -15.11 2.63
C THR A 194 2.70 -15.52 2.41
N VAL A 195 1.85 -15.41 3.45
CA VAL A 195 0.44 -15.77 3.30
C VAL A 195 -0.22 -14.57 2.66
N LYS A 196 -0.88 -14.80 1.53
CA LYS A 196 -1.64 -13.74 0.88
C LYS A 196 -2.85 -13.41 1.74
N TRP A 197 -2.92 -12.16 2.19
CA TRP A 197 -4.01 -11.65 3.03
C TRP A 197 -4.99 -10.78 2.24
N SER A 198 -4.55 -10.19 1.12
CA SER A 198 -5.40 -9.43 0.20
C SER A 198 -4.98 -9.61 -1.26
N ASP A 199 -5.95 -9.39 -2.14
CA ASP A 199 -5.85 -9.39 -3.60
C ASP A 199 -6.19 -7.99 -4.12
N PHE A 200 -5.39 -7.47 -5.06
CA PHE A 200 -5.64 -6.20 -5.78
C PHE A 200 -5.70 -4.90 -4.93
N PHE A 201 -5.01 -4.85 -3.79
CA PHE A 201 -4.84 -3.66 -2.97
C PHE A 201 -3.50 -2.94 -3.23
N GLY A 202 -3.50 -1.61 -3.28
CA GLY A 202 -2.28 -0.83 -3.53
C GLY A 202 -1.78 -0.94 -4.97
N LEU A 203 -2.44 -0.25 -5.89
CA LEU A 203 -2.03 -0.23 -7.30
C LEU A 203 -0.67 0.47 -7.46
N THR A 204 0.06 0.15 -8.55
CA THR A 204 1.31 0.84 -8.89
C THR A 204 1.14 2.36 -8.82
N GLY A 205 1.95 3.04 -8.02
CA GLY A 205 1.93 4.50 -7.88
C GLY A 205 1.00 5.05 -6.80
N GLU A 206 0.24 4.20 -6.11
CA GLU A 206 -0.43 4.57 -4.86
C GLU A 206 0.57 4.54 -3.69
N THR A 207 0.30 5.33 -2.65
CA THR A 207 1.08 5.30 -1.40
C THR A 207 0.37 4.41 -0.40
N LEU A 208 1.08 3.47 0.20
CA LEU A 208 0.56 2.50 1.16
C LEU A 208 1.08 2.83 2.55
N LEU A 209 0.21 2.75 3.56
CA LEU A 209 0.52 2.86 4.99
C LEU A 209 -0.30 1.82 5.77
N THR A 210 -0.08 1.78 7.09
CA THR A 210 -0.72 0.87 8.05
C THR A 210 -1.14 1.64 9.30
N GLY A 211 -2.14 1.15 10.02
CA GLY A 211 -2.61 1.72 11.28
C GLY A 211 -3.96 1.16 11.70
N ASP A 212 -4.33 1.30 12.97
CA ASP A 212 -5.60 0.82 13.54
C ASP A 212 -6.71 1.85 13.26
N PHE A 213 -7.33 1.78 12.08
CA PHE A 213 -8.31 2.80 11.70
C PHE A 213 -9.69 2.58 12.33
N ASP A 214 -10.00 1.37 12.80
CA ASP A 214 -11.28 1.05 13.43
C ASP A 214 -11.28 0.99 14.97
N GLY A 215 -10.09 1.01 15.57
CA GLY A 215 -9.85 1.04 17.01
C GLY A 215 -10.04 -0.33 17.66
N ASP A 216 -9.89 -1.42 16.90
CA ASP A 216 -10.05 -2.79 17.40
C ASP A 216 -8.76 -3.39 17.97
N GLY A 217 -7.66 -2.64 17.91
CA GLY A 217 -6.33 -3.02 18.39
C GLY A 217 -5.56 -3.88 17.40
N LYS A 218 -5.99 -3.94 16.12
CA LYS A 218 -5.24 -4.55 15.03
C LYS A 218 -5.00 -3.50 13.97
N ASP A 219 -3.78 -3.45 13.47
CA ASP A 219 -3.48 -2.57 12.35
C ASP A 219 -4.16 -3.07 11.09
N ASP A 220 -4.53 -2.11 10.26
CA ASP A 220 -5.16 -2.28 8.96
C ASP A 220 -4.19 -1.82 7.85
N ILE A 221 -4.60 -1.96 6.60
CA ILE A 221 -3.88 -1.38 5.46
C ILE A 221 -4.68 -0.27 4.81
N ILE A 222 -3.98 0.78 4.38
CA ILE A 222 -4.56 1.94 3.69
C ILE A 222 -3.77 2.24 2.41
N THR A 223 -4.47 2.61 1.35
CA THR A 223 -3.87 3.11 0.10
C THR A 223 -4.41 4.48 -0.26
N PHE A 224 -3.50 5.39 -0.58
CA PHE A 224 -3.77 6.73 -1.10
C PHE A 224 -3.51 6.72 -2.60
N THR A 225 -4.56 6.91 -3.40
CA THR A 225 -4.42 6.76 -4.86
C THR A 225 -3.55 7.83 -5.50
N GLY A 226 -3.39 8.96 -4.82
CA GLY A 226 -2.84 10.17 -5.39
C GLY A 226 -3.64 10.65 -6.62
N GLY A 227 -2.96 11.41 -7.49
CA GLY A 227 -3.54 11.88 -8.74
C GLY A 227 -4.64 12.92 -8.55
N SER A 228 -5.56 13.03 -9.52
CA SER A 228 -6.63 14.05 -9.50
C SER A 228 -7.85 13.68 -8.65
N LEU A 229 -7.96 12.41 -8.24
CA LEU A 229 -9.07 11.94 -7.39
C LEU A 229 -8.66 11.89 -5.92
N GLY A 230 -7.41 11.51 -5.60
CA GLY A 230 -6.94 11.42 -4.21
C GLY A 230 -7.87 10.55 -3.35
N ASP A 231 -8.35 9.43 -3.88
CA ASP A 231 -9.21 8.54 -3.11
C ASP A 231 -8.38 7.81 -2.04
N VAL A 232 -9.04 7.38 -0.98
CA VAL A 232 -8.44 6.66 0.14
C VAL A 232 -9.23 5.38 0.38
N TYR A 233 -8.55 4.24 0.30
CA TYR A 233 -9.15 2.93 0.54
C TYR A 233 -8.51 2.27 1.74
N VAL A 234 -9.34 1.67 2.59
CA VAL A 234 -8.91 0.92 3.78
C VAL A 234 -9.40 -0.51 3.67
N GLU A 235 -8.55 -1.46 4.06
CA GLU A 235 -8.93 -2.84 4.32
C GLU A 235 -8.64 -3.21 5.76
N LEU A 236 -9.70 -3.57 6.49
CA LEU A 236 -9.63 -3.89 7.91
C LEU A 236 -9.00 -5.27 8.14
N SER A 237 -8.16 -5.40 9.16
CA SER A 237 -7.57 -6.67 9.56
C SER A 237 -8.47 -7.50 10.47
N SER A 238 -8.59 -8.79 10.15
CA SER A 238 -9.23 -9.76 11.05
C SER A 238 -8.24 -10.43 12.02
N GLY A 239 -6.95 -10.12 11.94
CA GLY A 239 -5.87 -10.86 12.60
C GLY A 239 -5.40 -12.10 11.84
N SER A 240 -5.98 -12.38 10.67
CA SER A 240 -5.56 -13.52 9.83
C SER A 240 -5.74 -13.32 8.32
N SER A 241 -6.42 -12.24 7.92
CA SER A 241 -6.62 -11.77 6.54
C SER A 241 -7.12 -10.33 6.58
N PHE A 242 -6.98 -9.62 5.47
CA PHE A 242 -7.65 -8.34 5.28
C PHE A 242 -9.07 -8.52 4.73
N GLY A 243 -9.95 -7.58 5.06
CA GLY A 243 -11.30 -7.50 4.52
C GLY A 243 -11.32 -6.93 3.09
N ASN A 244 -12.52 -6.60 2.61
CA ASN A 244 -12.66 -5.98 1.28
C ASN A 244 -12.36 -4.49 1.35
N GLY A 245 -11.58 -3.99 0.38
CA GLY A 245 -11.28 -2.56 0.28
C GLY A 245 -12.52 -1.70 0.15
N ALA A 246 -12.66 -0.74 1.06
CA ALA A 246 -13.72 0.25 1.03
C ALA A 246 -13.14 1.64 0.88
N LYS A 247 -13.79 2.48 0.07
CA LYS A 247 -13.42 3.90 -0.01
C LYS A 247 -13.87 4.63 1.24
N TRP A 248 -12.92 5.15 2.00
CA TRP A 248 -13.17 5.85 3.27
C TRP A 248 -13.07 7.37 3.15
N HIS A 249 -12.38 7.89 2.12
CA HIS A 249 -12.30 9.32 1.82
C HIS A 249 -12.02 9.54 0.32
N ASP A 250 -12.28 10.76 -0.17
CA ASP A 250 -11.92 11.23 -1.52
C ASP A 250 -11.22 12.59 -1.47
N TRP A 251 -10.48 12.97 -2.52
CA TRP A 251 -9.74 14.24 -2.55
C TRP A 251 -8.77 14.46 -1.37
N PHE A 252 -8.15 13.38 -0.88
CA PHE A 252 -7.12 13.42 0.13
C PHE A 252 -5.77 13.03 -0.47
N VAL A 253 -4.74 13.82 -0.20
CA VAL A 253 -3.39 13.64 -0.77
C VAL A 253 -3.40 13.69 -2.32
N PRO A 254 -4.07 14.66 -2.98
CA PRO A 254 -4.03 14.78 -4.43
C PRO A 254 -2.62 15.16 -4.92
N GLY A 255 -2.25 14.71 -6.13
CA GLY A 255 -0.99 15.15 -6.76
C GLY A 255 0.28 14.65 -6.07
N ALA A 256 1.07 15.56 -5.50
CA ALA A 256 2.40 15.29 -4.93
C ALA A 256 2.46 15.52 -3.41
N GLU A 257 1.30 15.56 -2.75
CA GLU A 257 1.21 15.62 -1.30
C GLU A 257 1.74 14.32 -0.67
N VAL A 258 2.15 14.40 0.60
CA VAL A 258 2.71 13.25 1.34
C VAL A 258 1.73 12.85 2.45
N PRO A 259 1.29 11.59 2.50
CA PRO A 259 0.43 11.11 3.58
C PRO A 259 1.25 10.70 4.82
N ALA A 260 0.62 10.78 5.99
CA ALA A 260 1.01 10.06 7.20
C ALA A 260 -0.25 9.56 7.94
N VAL A 261 -0.05 8.67 8.89
CA VAL A 261 -1.09 8.07 9.75
C VAL A 261 -0.70 8.20 11.21
N GLY A 262 -1.70 8.23 12.09
CA GLY A 262 -1.53 8.19 13.54
C GLY A 262 -2.75 8.78 14.26
N ASP A 263 -3.04 8.32 15.47
CA ASP A 263 -4.10 8.87 16.32
C ASP A 263 -3.77 10.29 16.80
N VAL A 264 -4.11 11.30 16.00
CA VAL A 264 -3.80 12.70 16.34
C VAL A 264 -4.77 13.27 17.36
N ASN A 265 -5.88 12.57 17.65
CA ASN A 265 -6.95 13.08 18.48
C ASN A 265 -7.06 12.40 19.86
N GLY A 266 -6.43 11.23 20.01
CA GLY A 266 -6.35 10.44 21.23
C GLY A 266 -7.60 9.59 21.47
N ASP A 267 -8.36 9.23 20.42
CA ASP A 267 -9.55 8.38 20.54
C ASP A 267 -9.28 6.88 20.33
N GLY A 268 -8.02 6.51 20.13
CA GLY A 268 -7.56 5.15 19.92
C GLY A 268 -7.78 4.65 18.50
N LYS A 269 -7.95 5.56 17.53
CA LYS A 269 -8.00 5.22 16.10
C LYS A 269 -6.99 6.07 15.36
N ASP A 270 -6.31 5.45 14.42
CA ASP A 270 -5.41 6.19 13.56
C ASP A 270 -6.19 7.11 12.61
N ASP A 271 -5.74 8.34 12.52
CA ASP A 271 -6.24 9.36 11.62
C ASP A 271 -5.32 9.47 10.40
N ILE A 272 -5.77 10.17 9.36
CA ILE A 272 -4.93 10.45 8.18
C ILE A 272 -4.52 11.92 8.12
N ILE A 273 -3.27 12.15 7.76
CA ILE A 273 -2.62 13.45 7.66
C ILE A 273 -2.13 13.63 6.23
N SER A 274 -2.40 14.79 5.61
CA SER A 274 -1.80 15.19 4.35
C SER A 274 -0.88 16.40 4.56
N PHE A 275 0.36 16.27 4.13
CA PHE A 275 1.30 17.37 3.99
C PHE A 275 1.29 17.85 2.54
N THR A 276 0.91 19.10 2.28
CA THR A 276 0.88 19.60 0.89
C THR A 276 2.24 19.58 0.21
N HIS A 277 3.30 19.59 1.03
CA HIS A 277 4.69 19.44 0.61
C HIS A 277 5.12 20.44 -0.47
N ASP A 278 4.52 21.62 -0.43
CA ASP A 278 4.70 22.74 -1.35
C ASP A 278 5.20 23.99 -0.61
N ALA A 279 5.15 25.16 -1.26
CA ALA A 279 5.59 26.42 -0.66
C ALA A 279 4.67 26.93 0.46
N ASN A 280 3.43 26.42 0.55
CA ASN A 280 2.51 26.78 1.63
C ASN A 280 2.73 25.85 2.84
N GLY A 281 3.05 24.58 2.61
CA GLY A 281 3.28 23.60 3.68
C GLY A 281 2.05 23.41 4.57
N ASP A 282 0.87 23.36 3.95
CA ASP A 282 -0.38 23.17 4.68
C ASP A 282 -0.48 21.72 5.15
N VAL A 283 -1.01 21.52 6.36
CA VAL A 283 -1.27 20.20 6.94
C VAL A 283 -2.76 20.02 7.13
N TRP A 284 -3.32 19.03 6.45
CA TRP A 284 -4.73 18.65 6.52
C TRP A 284 -4.90 17.35 7.27
N VAL A 285 -5.91 17.27 8.12
CA VAL A 285 -6.24 16.06 8.89
C VAL A 285 -7.67 15.65 8.62
N ALA A 286 -7.89 14.36 8.40
CA ALA A 286 -9.21 13.76 8.37
C ALA A 286 -9.28 12.68 9.46
N LEU A 287 -10.19 12.89 10.43
CA LEU A 287 -10.30 12.02 11.59
C LEU A 287 -11.02 10.72 11.25
N SER A 288 -10.55 9.59 11.77
CA SER A 288 -11.24 8.32 11.61
C SER A 288 -12.52 8.27 12.43
N THR A 289 -13.56 7.66 11.85
CA THR A 289 -14.79 7.32 12.56
C THR A 289 -14.84 5.84 12.94
N GLY A 290 -13.88 5.04 12.43
CA GLY A 290 -13.86 3.58 12.46
C GLY A 290 -14.63 2.89 11.34
N THR A 291 -15.24 3.66 10.42
CA THR A 291 -15.87 3.12 9.20
C THR A 291 -15.69 4.01 7.96
N SER A 292 -15.12 5.20 8.15
CA SER A 292 -14.77 6.20 7.13
C SER A 292 -13.93 7.29 7.79
N PHE A 293 -13.34 8.20 7.01
CA PHE A 293 -12.75 9.43 7.54
C PHE A 293 -13.74 10.60 7.47
N ALA A 294 -13.69 11.49 8.45
CA ALA A 294 -14.44 12.75 8.44
C ALA A 294 -13.90 13.71 7.38
N ALA A 295 -14.64 14.78 7.08
CA ALA A 295 -14.15 15.79 6.14
C ALA A 295 -12.82 16.39 6.62
N SER A 296 -11.85 16.48 5.71
CA SER A 296 -10.54 17.03 6.04
C SER A 296 -10.59 18.50 6.47
N THR A 297 -9.76 18.84 7.46
CA THR A 297 -9.63 20.21 7.98
C THR A 297 -8.17 20.60 8.09
N LYS A 298 -7.85 21.85 7.80
CA LYS A 298 -6.48 22.37 7.92
C LYS A 298 -6.12 22.56 9.39
N TRP A 299 -5.10 21.85 9.86
CA TRP A 299 -4.64 21.88 11.26
C TRP A 299 -3.34 22.65 11.46
N HIS A 300 -2.54 22.84 10.41
CA HIS A 300 -1.29 23.62 10.46
C HIS A 300 -0.94 24.21 9.07
N ASP A 301 0.01 25.15 9.02
CA ASP A 301 0.61 25.71 7.80
C ASP A 301 2.13 25.88 7.92
N PHE A 302 2.81 26.09 6.79
CA PHE A 302 4.25 26.27 6.73
C PHE A 302 5.06 25.15 7.44
N PHE A 303 4.63 23.91 7.25
CA PHE A 303 5.24 22.72 7.83
C PHE A 303 5.51 21.66 6.76
N ALA A 304 6.64 20.97 6.86
CA ALA A 304 7.07 19.95 5.89
C ALA A 304 7.09 20.49 4.45
N LEU A 305 7.82 21.58 4.22
CA LEU A 305 7.97 22.20 2.90
C LEU A 305 8.65 21.25 1.90
N THR A 306 8.60 21.58 0.61
CA THR A 306 9.24 20.77 -0.45
C THR A 306 10.70 20.43 -0.12
N GLY A 307 11.02 19.14 -0.08
CA GLY A 307 12.37 18.62 0.17
C GLY A 307 12.65 18.23 1.63
N GLU A 308 11.74 18.58 2.54
CA GLU A 308 11.76 18.09 3.91
C GLU A 308 11.20 16.65 4.01
N PHE A 309 11.29 16.02 5.17
CA PHE A 309 10.72 14.69 5.40
C PHE A 309 9.71 14.79 6.54
N PRO A 310 8.39 14.69 6.27
CA PRO A 310 7.39 14.65 7.32
C PRO A 310 7.30 13.26 7.98
N ALA A 311 6.91 13.23 9.25
CA ALA A 311 6.55 12.04 10.01
C ALA A 311 5.49 12.39 11.07
N ALA A 312 4.89 11.37 11.68
CA ALA A 312 3.97 11.49 12.80
C ALA A 312 4.37 10.53 13.93
N GLY A 313 4.05 10.89 15.18
CA GLY A 313 4.28 10.06 16.37
C GLY A 313 4.10 10.84 17.66
N ASP A 314 3.72 10.17 18.75
CA ASP A 314 3.53 10.83 20.06
C ASP A 314 4.88 11.10 20.73
N VAL A 315 5.49 12.24 20.42
CA VAL A 315 6.82 12.58 20.93
C VAL A 315 6.77 13.14 22.35
N ASN A 316 5.57 13.44 22.86
CA ASN A 316 5.39 14.09 24.15
C ASN A 316 4.79 13.18 25.24
N GLY A 317 4.21 12.05 24.85
CA GLY A 317 3.65 11.02 25.70
C GLY A 317 2.26 11.35 26.21
N ASP A 318 1.49 12.18 25.48
CA ASP A 318 0.10 12.51 25.85
C ASP A 318 -0.95 11.62 25.18
N GLY A 319 -0.51 10.60 24.45
CA GLY A 319 -1.33 9.63 23.74
C GLY A 319 -1.87 10.16 22.42
N LYS A 320 -1.27 11.22 21.84
CA LYS A 320 -1.65 11.76 20.54
C LYS A 320 -0.44 11.83 19.63
N ALA A 321 -0.62 11.39 18.40
CA ALA A 321 0.39 11.60 17.37
C ALA A 321 0.60 13.11 17.12
N ASP A 322 1.86 13.54 17.30
CA ASP A 322 2.35 14.85 16.89
C ASP A 322 2.88 14.80 15.45
N ILE A 323 3.14 15.95 14.84
CA ILE A 323 3.83 15.99 13.54
C ILE A 323 5.27 16.48 13.68
N ILE A 324 6.15 15.86 12.91
CA ILE A 324 7.59 16.09 12.89
C ILE A 324 8.00 16.36 11.44
N THR A 325 8.88 17.34 11.22
CA THR A 325 9.56 17.50 9.92
C THR A 325 11.08 17.54 10.12
N PHE A 326 11.78 16.76 9.30
CA PHE A 326 13.22 16.82 9.16
C PHE A 326 13.53 17.71 7.96
N THR A 327 14.14 18.87 8.17
CA THR A 327 14.37 19.83 7.07
C THR A 327 15.36 19.29 6.04
N ARG A 328 16.24 18.36 6.46
CA ARG A 328 17.30 17.74 5.67
C ARG A 328 18.21 18.79 4.99
N GLY A 329 19.21 18.33 4.26
CA GLY A 329 20.21 19.20 3.60
C GLY A 329 21.62 19.03 4.17
N PRO A 330 22.57 19.92 3.80
CA PRO A 330 23.94 19.82 4.30
C PRO A 330 23.99 19.99 5.82
N ASP A 331 25.10 19.57 6.45
CA ASP A 331 25.37 19.53 7.91
C ASP A 331 25.24 20.87 8.66
N THR A 332 24.64 21.89 8.05
CA THR A 332 24.32 23.20 8.63
C THR A 332 22.83 23.53 8.61
N LEU A 333 21.98 22.68 8.00
CA LEU A 333 20.56 22.97 7.73
C LEU A 333 19.59 21.85 8.14
N ALA A 334 20.07 20.69 8.62
CA ALA A 334 19.22 19.54 8.95
C ALA A 334 18.64 19.63 10.38
N ASP A 335 17.74 20.58 10.61
CA ASP A 335 17.01 20.75 11.86
C ASP A 335 15.78 19.83 11.94
N VAL A 336 15.30 19.56 13.15
CA VAL A 336 14.05 18.83 13.41
C VAL A 336 13.05 19.74 14.10
N TRP A 337 11.89 19.91 13.46
CA TRP A 337 10.80 20.72 13.97
C TRP A 337 9.61 19.85 14.33
N VAL A 338 8.97 20.16 15.45
CA VAL A 338 7.82 19.43 15.99
C VAL A 338 6.67 20.40 16.18
N ALA A 339 5.47 20.00 15.79
CA ALA A 339 4.22 20.67 16.13
C ALA A 339 3.33 19.68 16.90
N LEU A 340 3.09 19.98 18.18
CA LEU A 340 2.34 19.11 19.08
C LEU A 340 0.86 19.10 18.75
N SER A 341 0.21 17.93 18.78
CA SER A 341 -1.23 17.84 18.62
C SER A 341 -1.97 18.35 19.85
N THR A 342 -3.07 19.06 19.62
CA THR A 342 -4.03 19.42 20.67
C THR A 342 -5.23 18.47 20.71
N GLY A 343 -5.35 17.59 19.71
CA GLY A 343 -6.52 16.77 19.40
C GLY A 343 -7.59 17.46 18.55
N SER A 344 -7.33 18.70 18.11
CA SER A 344 -8.20 19.42 17.16
C SER A 344 -7.47 20.38 16.21
N SER A 345 -6.16 20.52 16.39
CA SER A 345 -5.20 21.28 15.58
C SER A 345 -3.79 20.92 16.05
N PHE A 346 -2.77 21.26 15.27
CA PHE A 346 -1.38 21.26 15.76
C PHE A 346 -1.01 22.63 16.33
N ALA A 347 -0.24 22.65 17.41
CA ALA A 347 0.34 23.86 17.99
C ALA A 347 1.41 24.45 17.06
N ALA A 348 1.85 25.68 17.32
CA ALA A 348 2.93 26.28 16.55
C ALA A 348 4.20 25.42 16.62
N SER A 349 4.82 25.16 15.47
CA SER A 349 6.02 24.34 15.41
C SER A 349 7.20 24.98 16.16
N THR A 350 7.99 24.13 16.79
CA THR A 350 9.20 24.52 17.53
C THR A 350 10.36 23.61 17.15
N LYS A 351 11.57 24.16 17.13
CA LYS A 351 12.76 23.36 16.87
C LYS A 351 13.10 22.51 18.10
N TRP A 352 13.13 21.19 17.92
CA TRP A 352 13.43 20.22 18.98
C TRP A 352 14.83 19.63 18.86
N HIS A 353 15.45 19.70 17.68
CA HIS A 353 16.81 19.20 17.46
C HIS A 353 17.49 19.94 16.30
N ASP A 354 18.82 19.95 16.30
CA ASP A 354 19.67 20.47 15.24
C ASP A 354 20.66 19.41 14.72
N LEU A 355 20.85 19.41 13.40
CA LEU A 355 21.81 18.54 12.70
C LEU A 355 21.50 17.02 12.82
N PHE A 356 20.26 16.64 12.54
CA PHE A 356 19.80 15.25 12.49
C PHE A 356 19.26 14.89 11.10
N ALA A 357 19.44 13.63 10.68
CA ALA A 357 19.07 13.16 9.35
C ALA A 357 19.75 13.96 8.22
N VAL A 358 21.06 14.11 8.31
CA VAL A 358 21.85 14.95 7.38
C VAL A 358 21.90 14.35 5.98
N GLY A 359 21.93 15.20 4.95
CA GLY A 359 22.07 14.76 3.56
C GLY A 359 20.99 13.78 3.11
N SER A 360 21.39 12.56 2.76
CA SER A 360 20.52 11.51 2.22
C SER A 360 20.11 10.46 3.25
N GLU A 361 20.40 10.68 4.54
CA GLU A 361 19.95 9.77 5.59
C GLU A 361 18.42 9.63 5.62
N LEU A 362 17.95 8.51 6.15
CA LEU A 362 16.53 8.17 6.22
C LEU A 362 16.07 8.25 7.69
N PRO A 363 15.28 9.28 8.07
CA PRO A 363 14.74 9.37 9.41
C PRO A 363 13.51 8.47 9.62
N ARG A 364 13.31 8.03 10.87
CA ARG A 364 12.12 7.33 11.40
C ARG A 364 11.78 7.88 12.79
N VAL A 365 10.54 7.67 13.20
CA VAL A 365 9.99 8.12 14.49
C VAL A 365 9.40 6.90 15.18
N GLY A 366 9.72 6.67 16.46
CA GLY A 366 9.28 5.48 17.20
C GLY A 366 9.88 5.41 18.62
N ASP A 367 9.20 4.76 19.56
CA ASP A 367 9.63 4.66 20.98
C ASP A 367 10.67 3.55 21.16
N VAL A 368 11.92 3.85 20.84
CA VAL A 368 13.01 2.87 20.88
C VAL A 368 13.49 2.58 22.30
N ASN A 369 13.00 3.32 23.29
CA ASN A 369 13.45 3.20 24.68
C ASN A 369 12.37 2.71 25.66
N GLY A 370 11.11 2.71 25.24
CA GLY A 370 9.96 2.16 25.95
C GLY A 370 9.46 3.08 27.06
N ASP A 371 9.64 4.40 26.92
CA ASP A 371 9.16 5.38 27.89
C ASP A 371 7.83 6.05 27.51
N GLY A 372 7.18 5.52 26.46
CA GLY A 372 5.92 5.98 25.93
C GLY A 372 6.03 7.27 25.11
N LYS A 373 7.24 7.64 24.66
CA LYS A 373 7.46 8.79 23.77
C LYS A 373 8.21 8.33 22.54
N ALA A 374 7.71 8.74 21.38
CA ALA A 374 8.41 8.53 20.14
C ALA A 374 9.74 9.32 20.12
N ASP A 375 10.81 8.60 19.80
CA ASP A 375 12.15 9.10 19.58
C ASP A 375 12.41 9.31 18.08
N ILE A 376 13.57 9.86 17.74
CA ILE A 376 14.01 9.95 16.33
C ILE A 376 15.23 9.05 16.08
N VAL A 377 15.17 8.33 14.96
CA VAL A 377 16.23 7.45 14.47
C VAL A 377 16.58 7.85 13.06
N THR A 378 17.86 7.84 12.69
CA THR A 378 18.31 8.07 11.31
C THR A 378 19.26 6.97 10.85
N PHE A 379 19.05 6.51 9.62
CA PHE A 379 19.83 5.46 8.98
C PHE A 379 20.67 6.05 7.85
N THR A 380 21.98 5.79 7.86
CA THR A 380 22.86 6.36 6.83
C THR A 380 22.75 5.68 5.47
N CYS A 381 22.31 4.41 5.44
CA CYS A 381 22.09 3.62 4.22
C CYS A 381 23.22 3.74 3.18
N ASN A 382 24.46 3.74 3.69
CA ASN A 382 25.70 3.86 2.92
C ASN A 382 26.65 2.70 3.26
N ALA A 383 27.95 2.83 2.96
CA ALA A 383 28.91 1.76 3.21
C ALA A 383 29.19 1.47 4.70
N THR A 384 28.95 2.44 5.61
CA THR A 384 29.05 2.22 7.06
C THR A 384 27.72 1.75 7.65
N ALA A 385 26.60 2.18 7.06
CA ALA A 385 25.26 1.77 7.49
C ALA A 385 25.06 1.97 9.00
N ASP A 386 25.45 3.15 9.47
CA ASP A 386 25.34 3.54 10.87
C ASP A 386 23.88 3.94 11.18
N VAL A 387 23.46 3.69 12.42
CA VAL A 387 22.15 4.08 12.95
C VAL A 387 22.35 4.99 14.14
N TYR A 388 21.80 6.21 14.06
CA TYR A 388 21.88 7.22 15.11
C TYR A 388 20.51 7.50 15.72
N VAL A 389 20.48 7.72 17.02
CA VAL A 389 19.25 7.95 17.80
C VAL A 389 19.35 9.23 18.63
N ALA A 390 18.26 9.99 18.71
CA ALA A 390 18.08 11.03 19.71
C ALA A 390 16.75 10.82 20.45
N LEU A 391 16.82 10.75 21.78
CA LEU A 391 15.68 10.38 22.63
C LEU A 391 14.82 11.59 22.97
N SER A 392 13.50 11.46 22.89
CA SER A 392 12.58 12.48 23.34
C SER A 392 12.54 12.56 24.86
N ASN A 393 12.44 13.78 25.38
CA ASN A 393 12.09 14.02 26.79
C ASN A 393 10.69 14.67 26.94
N GLY A 394 9.92 14.71 25.85
CA GLY A 394 8.62 15.36 25.72
C GLY A 394 8.65 16.87 25.50
N THR A 395 9.83 17.48 25.39
CA THR A 395 10.00 18.90 25.05
C THR A 395 11.13 19.18 24.04
N ALA A 396 12.01 18.20 23.81
CA ALA A 396 13.09 18.23 22.83
C ALA A 396 13.60 16.80 22.60
N PHE A 397 14.29 16.57 21.48
CA PHE A 397 15.13 15.38 21.32
C PHE A 397 16.51 15.65 21.92
N THR A 398 17.03 14.70 22.68
CA THR A 398 18.24 14.88 23.49
C THR A 398 19.44 14.11 22.93
N GLY A 399 20.62 14.69 23.09
CA GLY A 399 21.88 14.13 22.57
C GLY A 399 22.22 14.57 21.15
N THR A 400 23.45 14.34 20.69
CA THR A 400 23.92 14.73 19.34
C THR A 400 23.80 13.58 18.33
N GLY A 401 22.75 12.76 18.41
CA GLY A 401 22.63 11.52 17.62
C GLY A 401 23.63 10.46 18.11
N ALA A 402 23.28 9.71 19.15
CA ALA A 402 24.13 8.63 19.63
C ALA A 402 24.11 7.48 18.63
N LYS A 403 25.29 6.97 18.24
CA LYS A 403 25.37 5.79 17.38
C LYS A 403 24.93 4.55 18.17
N TRP A 404 23.79 3.97 17.80
CA TRP A 404 23.21 2.80 18.46
C TRP A 404 23.46 1.50 17.69
N ASN A 405 23.79 1.58 16.41
CA ASN A 405 24.13 0.41 15.58
C ASN A 405 25.06 0.80 14.41
N ASP A 406 25.68 -0.20 13.81
CA ASP A 406 26.40 -0.09 12.54
C ASP A 406 26.21 -1.32 11.67
N TYR A 407 26.50 -1.20 10.38
CA TYR A 407 26.24 -2.24 9.38
C TYR A 407 24.77 -2.66 9.27
N PHE A 408 23.84 -1.72 9.47
CA PHE A 408 22.39 -1.95 9.38
C PHE A 408 21.72 -0.94 8.44
N CYS A 409 20.99 -1.43 7.44
CA CYS A 409 20.62 -0.70 6.21
C CYS A 409 21.84 -0.36 5.34
N LEU A 410 22.20 -1.20 4.39
CA LEU A 410 23.13 -0.85 3.31
C LEU A 410 22.45 -0.03 2.22
N SER A 411 23.25 0.49 1.29
CA SER A 411 22.72 1.28 0.16
C SER A 411 21.69 0.52 -0.65
N GLY A 412 20.48 1.09 -0.74
CA GLY A 412 19.34 0.54 -1.48
C GLY A 412 18.39 -0.30 -0.64
N GLU A 413 18.72 -0.60 0.62
CA GLU A 413 17.84 -1.26 1.59
C GLU A 413 16.85 -0.26 2.21
N PHE A 414 15.79 -0.79 2.82
CA PHE A 414 14.73 0.01 3.42
C PHE A 414 14.60 -0.32 4.91
N PRO A 415 14.80 0.66 5.80
CA PRO A 415 14.66 0.45 7.23
C PRO A 415 13.31 0.94 7.77
N TYR A 416 12.83 0.32 8.84
CA TYR A 416 11.67 0.74 9.62
C TYR A 416 11.91 0.53 11.12
N LEU A 417 10.98 1.04 11.93
CA LEU A 417 10.92 0.84 13.38
C LEU A 417 9.65 0.06 13.72
N GLY A 418 9.71 -0.74 14.78
CA GLY A 418 8.55 -1.41 15.35
C GLY A 418 8.92 -2.37 16.49
N ASP A 419 8.01 -2.63 17.41
CA ASP A 419 8.18 -3.59 18.51
C ASP A 419 7.94 -5.03 18.02
N TYR A 420 8.87 -5.53 17.20
CA TYR A 420 8.76 -6.87 16.62
C TYR A 420 8.85 -7.98 17.67
N ASN A 421 9.35 -7.68 18.88
CA ASN A 421 9.54 -8.67 19.95
C ASN A 421 8.49 -8.60 21.08
N GLY A 422 7.73 -7.51 21.16
CA GLY A 422 6.65 -7.29 22.12
C GLY A 422 7.14 -6.91 23.51
N ASP A 423 8.30 -6.26 23.62
CA ASP A 423 8.87 -5.81 24.91
C ASP A 423 8.61 -4.33 25.22
N GLY A 424 7.81 -3.67 24.39
CA GLY A 424 7.41 -2.27 24.49
C GLY A 424 8.48 -1.30 24.00
N LYS A 425 9.45 -1.76 23.19
CA LYS A 425 10.47 -0.90 22.58
C LYS A 425 10.53 -1.16 21.09
N ASP A 426 10.57 -0.08 20.33
CA ASP A 426 10.74 -0.18 18.90
C ASP A 426 12.16 -0.66 18.57
N ASP A 427 12.21 -1.78 17.86
CA ASP A 427 13.37 -2.39 17.26
C ASP A 427 13.65 -1.78 15.87
N ILE A 428 14.79 -2.10 15.28
CA ILE A 428 15.09 -1.76 13.88
C ILE A 428 14.90 -2.98 12.98
N ILE A 429 14.30 -2.77 11.80
CA ILE A 429 14.22 -3.79 10.74
C ILE A 429 14.86 -3.25 9.46
N THR A 430 15.40 -4.15 8.64
CA THR A 430 15.74 -3.80 7.26
C THR A 430 15.42 -4.94 6.30
N PHE A 431 14.89 -4.53 5.14
CA PHE A 431 14.63 -5.41 4.00
C PHE A 431 15.81 -5.30 3.04
N THR A 432 16.59 -6.39 2.97
CA THR A 432 17.79 -6.43 2.12
C THR A 432 17.39 -6.57 0.66
N LYS A 433 18.20 -6.05 -0.27
CA LYS A 433 18.01 -6.25 -1.73
C LYS A 433 18.99 -7.23 -2.34
N GLY A 434 19.47 -8.16 -1.52
CA GLY A 434 20.33 -9.26 -1.96
C GLY A 434 19.57 -10.29 -2.80
N THR A 435 20.26 -11.36 -3.20
CA THR A 435 19.65 -12.45 -4.00
C THR A 435 18.46 -13.14 -3.34
N THR A 436 18.33 -13.00 -2.02
CA THR A 436 17.29 -13.65 -1.22
C THR A 436 16.29 -12.67 -0.61
N ASN A 437 16.49 -11.35 -0.71
CA ASN A 437 15.68 -10.32 -0.02
C ASN A 437 15.33 -10.75 1.42
N ASP A 438 16.37 -10.94 2.22
CA ASP A 438 16.26 -11.32 3.62
C ASP A 438 15.81 -10.14 4.47
N VAL A 439 15.16 -10.46 5.59
CA VAL A 439 14.72 -9.49 6.60
C VAL A 439 15.57 -9.65 7.85
N TYR A 440 16.23 -8.57 8.27
CA TYR A 440 17.06 -8.53 9.47
C TYR A 440 16.44 -7.61 10.51
N VAL A 441 16.42 -8.06 11.76
CA VAL A 441 15.93 -7.29 12.92
C VAL A 441 17.06 -7.09 13.92
N GLY A 442 17.22 -5.87 14.40
CA GLY A 442 18.11 -5.50 15.50
C GLY A 442 17.29 -5.08 16.72
N LEU A 443 17.24 -5.93 17.74
CA LEU A 443 16.42 -5.67 18.92
C LEU A 443 16.93 -4.48 19.73
N SER A 444 16.03 -3.63 20.21
CA SER A 444 16.34 -2.53 21.10
C SER A 444 16.54 -2.98 22.53
N SER A 445 17.55 -2.42 23.18
CA SER A 445 17.75 -2.52 24.64
C SER A 445 17.27 -1.29 25.40
N GLY A 446 16.77 -0.28 24.69
CA GLY A 446 16.53 1.08 25.20
C GLY A 446 17.77 1.93 25.41
N ALA A 447 18.95 1.44 25.04
CA ALA A 447 20.20 2.18 25.05
C ALA A 447 21.10 1.90 23.82
N GLY A 448 20.58 1.14 22.86
CA GLY A 448 21.31 0.62 21.71
C GLY A 448 20.56 -0.53 21.05
N PHE A 449 20.83 -0.77 19.77
CA PHE A 449 20.27 -1.91 19.03
C PHE A 449 21.28 -3.06 18.98
N GLY A 450 20.79 -4.29 19.09
CA GLY A 450 21.57 -5.50 18.81
C GLY A 450 22.02 -5.57 17.36
N GLY A 451 23.03 -6.39 17.08
CA GLY A 451 23.40 -6.68 15.70
C GLY A 451 22.24 -7.35 14.94
N GLY A 452 22.11 -7.06 13.65
CA GLY A 452 21.02 -7.61 12.83
C GLY A 452 21.01 -9.13 12.80
N VAL A 453 19.89 -9.72 13.19
CA VAL A 453 19.62 -11.16 13.11
C VAL A 453 18.60 -11.40 12.01
N LYS A 454 18.86 -12.38 11.14
CA LYS A 454 17.90 -12.75 10.09
C LYS A 454 16.66 -13.36 10.72
N TRP A 455 15.51 -12.73 10.50
CA TRP A 455 14.20 -13.18 10.99
C TRP A 455 13.31 -13.76 9.89
N HIS A 456 13.56 -13.40 8.62
CA HIS A 456 12.85 -13.94 7.46
C HIS A 456 13.71 -13.92 6.19
N GLU A 457 13.29 -14.63 5.16
CA GLU A 457 13.96 -14.76 3.86
C GLU A 457 12.92 -14.76 2.72
N TYR A 458 13.27 -14.17 1.58
CA TYR A 458 12.39 -14.02 0.41
C TYR A 458 11.14 -13.18 0.67
N PHE A 459 11.32 -12.03 1.31
CA PHE A 459 10.23 -11.08 1.60
C PHE A 459 10.58 -9.68 1.10
N GLY A 460 9.62 -8.97 0.49
CA GLY A 460 9.92 -7.67 -0.12
C GLY A 460 10.79 -7.81 -1.36
N LEU A 461 10.36 -8.62 -2.32
CA LEU A 461 11.12 -8.87 -3.54
C LEU A 461 11.28 -7.59 -4.37
N ASN A 462 12.22 -7.58 -5.30
CA ASN A 462 12.46 -6.41 -6.15
C ASN A 462 11.18 -5.94 -6.86
N GLY A 463 10.78 -4.71 -6.58
CA GLY A 463 9.56 -4.10 -7.13
C GLY A 463 8.35 -4.19 -6.20
N GLU A 464 8.45 -4.85 -5.06
CA GLU A 464 7.44 -4.83 -4.00
C GLU A 464 7.68 -3.65 -3.04
N ILE A 465 6.60 -3.21 -2.39
CA ILE A 465 6.65 -2.27 -1.27
C ILE A 465 6.63 -3.09 0.02
N THR A 466 7.53 -2.81 0.95
CA THR A 466 7.49 -3.36 2.30
C THR A 466 7.09 -2.29 3.30
N LEU A 467 6.29 -2.65 4.29
CA LEU A 467 6.06 -1.85 5.50
C LEU A 467 6.43 -2.71 6.72
#